data_AF-A0AAU8A6G8-F1
#
_entry.id   AF-A0AAU8A6G8-F1
#
_cell.length_a   1.000
_cell.length_b   1.000
_cell.length_c   1.000
_cell.angle_alpha   90.00
_cell.angle_beta   90.00
_cell.angle_gamma   90.00
#
_symmetry.space_group_name_H-M   'P 1'
#
loop_
_entity.id
_entity.type
_entity.pdbx_description
1 polymer ?
#
loop_
_entity_poly.entity_id
_entity_poly.type
_entity_poly.pdbx_seq_one_letter_code
_entity_poly.pdbx_strand_id
1 'polypeptide(L)'
;MNLRKRILAAVTVVALCMAFVGCGGIFLSKNDKEKFYVTDPSLHVLEDMDEFGVYEDGKAILMPEEMGDGMDIGITFNKPYSEYFGEYYTGKEYDFRGRDITTKRGIGIGSTMEEVIEAYPDIAFLLFSEDAGDQNIFDLSPAQVEYRIRDYEDEEQYFIIQRYELKDGELLSGAGYCDYIHENGLHGGYVFANQEEYFESIWEISFTVKDGVITHIGIGSETL
;
A
#
# COMPACT_ATOMS: atom_id res chain seq x y z
N MET A 1 5.37 50.00 -19.24
CA MET A 1 4.90 48.65 -18.88
C MET A 1 4.57 48.64 -17.39
N ASN A 2 3.29 48.51 -17.03
CA ASN A 2 2.76 48.85 -15.69
C ASN A 2 3.19 47.87 -14.58
N LEU A 3 3.43 48.39 -13.38
CA LEU A 3 3.92 47.69 -12.17
C LEU A 3 3.12 46.41 -11.84
N ARG A 4 1.80 46.39 -12.09
CA ARG A 4 0.94 45.21 -11.91
C ARG A 4 1.31 44.02 -12.81
N LYS A 5 1.82 44.26 -14.03
CA LYS A 5 2.27 43.18 -14.92
C LYS A 5 3.62 42.60 -14.49
N ARG A 6 4.44 43.36 -13.76
CA ARG A 6 5.71 42.86 -13.19
C ARG A 6 5.49 41.96 -11.97
N ILE A 7 4.50 42.29 -11.13
CA ILE A 7 4.16 41.46 -9.97
C ILE A 7 3.53 40.14 -10.42
N LEU A 8 2.62 40.16 -11.40
CA LEU A 8 2.00 38.94 -11.90
C LEU A 8 3.02 38.00 -12.58
N ALA A 9 3.98 38.54 -13.32
CA ALA A 9 5.07 37.75 -13.92
C ALA A 9 6.08 37.23 -12.90
N ALA A 10 6.30 37.94 -11.79
CA ALA A 10 7.17 37.47 -10.71
C ALA A 10 6.50 36.34 -9.89
N VAL A 11 5.18 36.41 -9.69
CA VAL A 11 4.43 35.36 -8.96
C VAL A 11 4.30 34.09 -9.80
N THR A 12 4.12 34.18 -11.13
CA THR A 12 4.13 32.98 -11.99
C THR A 12 5.52 32.38 -12.14
N VAL A 13 6.60 33.17 -12.15
CA VAL A 13 7.97 32.62 -12.20
C VAL A 13 8.40 32.00 -10.87
N VAL A 14 7.98 32.54 -9.72
CA VAL A 14 8.27 31.91 -8.41
C VAL A 14 7.44 30.63 -8.22
N ALA A 15 6.18 30.59 -8.68
CA ALA A 15 5.39 29.35 -8.67
C ALA A 15 5.96 28.29 -9.64
N LEU A 16 6.44 28.70 -10.82
CA LEU A 16 7.13 27.78 -11.74
C LEU A 16 8.50 27.34 -11.21
N CYS A 17 9.25 28.21 -10.53
CA CYS A 17 10.55 27.86 -9.94
C CYS A 17 10.41 27.02 -8.66
N MET A 18 9.32 27.13 -7.91
CA MET A 18 9.02 26.17 -6.83
C MET A 18 8.50 24.84 -7.39
N ALA A 19 7.82 24.85 -8.55
CA ALA A 19 7.59 23.62 -9.30
C ALA A 19 8.89 23.03 -9.88
N PHE A 20 9.91 23.83 -10.23
CA PHE A 20 11.18 23.35 -10.79
C PHE A 20 12.30 23.04 -9.77
N VAL A 21 12.13 23.37 -8.49
CA VAL A 21 12.98 22.87 -7.40
C VAL A 21 12.31 21.69 -6.67
N GLY A 22 11.01 21.47 -6.87
CA GLY A 22 10.30 20.21 -6.56
C GLY A 22 10.27 19.21 -7.74
N CYS A 23 10.50 19.66 -8.98
CA CYS A 23 10.80 18.80 -10.14
C CYS A 23 12.31 18.51 -10.20
N GLY A 24 12.82 17.80 -9.21
CA GLY A 24 13.93 16.88 -9.44
C GLY A 24 13.37 15.69 -10.20
N GLY A 25 13.24 15.81 -11.51
CA GLY A 25 12.81 14.69 -12.35
C GLY A 25 13.73 13.49 -12.10
N ILE A 26 13.18 12.43 -11.52
CA ILE A 26 13.76 11.11 -11.67
C ILE A 26 13.40 10.69 -13.09
N PHE A 27 14.39 10.84 -13.97
CA PHE A 27 14.38 10.26 -15.29
C PHE A 27 14.10 8.77 -15.16
N LEU A 28 13.04 8.31 -15.83
CA LEU A 28 12.88 6.91 -16.23
C LEU A 28 14.03 6.56 -17.20
N SER A 29 15.19 6.19 -16.67
CA SER A 29 16.25 5.56 -17.45
C SER A 29 16.12 4.04 -17.36
N LYS A 30 15.77 3.43 -18.50
CA LYS A 30 16.15 2.05 -18.80
C LYS A 30 17.66 1.92 -18.60
N ASN A 31 18.07 1.09 -17.63
CA ASN A 31 19.42 0.92 -17.09
C ASN A 31 19.74 1.90 -15.96
N ASP A 32 19.45 1.52 -14.73
CA ASP A 32 20.41 0.84 -13.85
C ASP A 32 19.62 0.21 -12.68
N LYS A 33 20.24 -0.74 -11.97
CA LYS A 33 19.67 -1.43 -10.80
C LYS A 33 19.63 -0.51 -9.56
N GLU A 34 19.07 0.70 -9.72
CA GLU A 34 18.94 1.69 -8.66
C GLU A 34 17.53 1.62 -8.08
N LYS A 35 17.48 1.47 -6.76
CA LYS A 35 16.28 1.32 -5.96
C LYS A 35 15.33 2.51 -6.18
N PHE A 36 14.09 2.24 -6.61
CA PHE A 36 13.05 3.26 -6.72
C PHE A 36 12.39 3.48 -5.35
N TYR A 37 12.97 4.38 -4.57
CA TYR A 37 12.31 4.91 -3.38
C TYR A 37 11.68 6.25 -3.72
N VAL A 38 10.36 6.34 -3.57
CA VAL A 38 9.75 7.66 -3.39
C VAL A 38 9.52 7.79 -1.90
N THR A 39 10.43 8.47 -1.19
CA THR A 39 10.22 8.80 0.22
C THR A 39 9.60 10.20 0.32
N ASP A 40 8.28 10.26 0.27
CA ASP A 40 7.55 11.46 0.71
C ASP A 40 7.50 11.45 2.26
N PRO A 41 8.18 12.40 2.94
CA PRO A 41 8.27 12.42 4.40
C PRO A 41 6.94 12.74 5.08
N SER A 42 5.88 13.05 4.33
CA SER A 42 4.53 13.25 4.85
C SER A 42 3.69 11.98 4.88
N LEU A 43 4.21 10.85 4.38
CA LEU A 43 3.52 9.57 4.42
C LEU A 43 3.73 8.87 5.76
N HIS A 44 2.70 8.15 6.18
CA HIS A 44 2.61 7.46 7.46
C HIS A 44 2.35 5.97 7.25
N VAL A 45 2.82 5.17 8.21
CA VAL A 45 2.42 3.78 8.35
C VAL A 45 1.02 3.74 8.95
N LEU A 46 0.20 2.78 8.55
CA LEU A 46 -1.10 2.58 9.14
C LEU A 46 -0.92 1.99 10.56
N GLU A 47 -1.07 2.81 11.60
CA GLU A 47 -0.70 2.44 12.97
C GLU A 47 -1.74 1.56 13.68
N ASP A 48 -3.04 1.85 13.47
CA ASP A 48 -4.15 1.21 14.18
C ASP A 48 -4.41 -0.21 13.66
N MET A 49 -4.21 -1.20 14.52
CA MET A 49 -4.42 -2.61 14.19
C MET A 49 -5.83 -2.91 13.69
N ASP A 50 -6.85 -2.22 14.21
CA ASP A 50 -8.22 -2.40 13.79
C ASP A 50 -8.44 -2.17 12.28
N GLU A 51 -7.56 -1.40 11.62
CA GLU A 51 -7.62 -1.14 10.18
C GLU A 51 -7.39 -2.41 9.35
N PHE A 52 -6.69 -3.39 9.91
CA PHE A 52 -6.45 -4.72 9.33
C PHE A 52 -7.54 -5.74 9.72
N GLY A 53 -8.68 -5.26 10.21
CA GLY A 53 -9.88 -6.07 10.41
C GLY A 53 -10.75 -6.19 9.16
N VAL A 54 -11.68 -7.13 9.18
CA VAL A 54 -12.71 -7.34 8.16
C VAL A 54 -14.05 -6.80 8.67
N TYR A 55 -14.72 -6.00 7.84
CA TYR A 55 -15.94 -5.30 8.21
C TYR A 55 -17.10 -5.60 7.26
N GLU A 56 -18.32 -5.62 7.79
CA GLU A 56 -19.57 -5.69 7.03
C GLU A 56 -20.54 -4.65 7.61
N ASP A 57 -21.13 -3.81 6.76
CA ASP A 57 -22.01 -2.71 7.18
C ASP A 57 -21.40 -1.82 8.28
N GLY A 58 -20.08 -1.57 8.21
CA GLY A 58 -19.32 -0.77 9.18
C GLY A 58 -19.12 -1.44 10.55
N LYS A 59 -19.40 -2.74 10.68
CA LYS A 59 -19.15 -3.52 11.90
C LYS A 59 -18.03 -4.52 11.66
N ALA A 60 -17.10 -4.59 12.61
CA ALA A 60 -16.09 -5.62 12.63
C ALA A 60 -16.74 -7.01 12.72
N ILE A 61 -16.32 -7.91 11.84
CA ILE A 61 -16.75 -9.32 11.83
C ILE A 61 -15.58 -10.30 12.01
N LEU A 62 -14.34 -9.82 11.82
CA LEU A 62 -13.11 -10.55 12.10
C LEU A 62 -11.99 -9.54 12.36
N MET A 63 -11.38 -9.59 13.54
CA MET A 63 -10.28 -8.69 13.93
C MET A 63 -8.90 -9.37 13.77
N PRO A 64 -7.80 -8.59 13.66
CA PRO A 64 -6.44 -9.13 13.51
C PRO A 64 -6.08 -10.21 14.53
N GLU A 65 -6.45 -10.02 15.80
CA GLU A 65 -6.16 -10.96 16.88
C GLU A 65 -6.90 -12.30 16.72
N GLU A 66 -7.99 -12.31 15.94
CA GLU A 66 -8.79 -13.49 15.62
C GLU A 66 -8.33 -14.20 14.34
N MET A 67 -7.51 -13.54 13.51
CA MET A 67 -6.91 -14.11 12.29
C MET A 67 -5.70 -15.00 12.63
N GLY A 68 -4.98 -14.68 13.72
CA GLY A 68 -3.90 -15.49 14.28
C GLY A 68 -2.58 -15.44 13.49
N ASP A 69 -1.50 -15.92 14.11
CA ASP A 69 -0.10 -15.86 13.62
C ASP A 69 0.22 -16.77 12.40
N GLY A 70 -0.79 -17.26 11.66
CA GLY A 70 -0.62 -18.38 10.73
C GLY A 70 -1.29 -18.20 9.37
N MET A 71 -1.48 -16.96 8.93
CA MET A 71 -1.99 -16.69 7.59
C MET A 71 -0.82 -16.57 6.60
N ASP A 72 -0.33 -17.68 6.05
CA ASP A 72 0.73 -17.63 5.02
C ASP A 72 0.39 -16.74 3.79
N ILE A 73 -0.90 -16.37 3.56
CA ILE A 73 -1.37 -15.65 2.36
C ILE A 73 -2.47 -14.58 2.66
N GLY A 74 -2.86 -14.35 3.92
CA GLY A 74 -3.98 -13.46 4.24
C GLY A 74 -5.35 -13.93 3.72
N ILE A 75 -6.41 -13.15 3.97
CA ILE A 75 -7.75 -13.35 3.42
C ILE A 75 -7.88 -12.54 2.14
N THR A 76 -7.96 -13.22 1.00
CA THR A 76 -8.27 -12.57 -0.29
C THR A 76 -9.77 -12.66 -0.60
N PHE A 77 -10.41 -11.52 -0.74
CA PHE A 77 -11.77 -11.37 -1.20
C PHE A 77 -11.76 -11.21 -2.72
N ASN A 78 -12.22 -12.24 -3.42
CA ASN A 78 -12.58 -12.11 -4.83
C ASN A 78 -14.07 -11.74 -4.94
N LYS A 79 -14.50 -11.26 -6.11
CA LYS A 79 -15.88 -10.86 -6.49
C LYS A 79 -16.97 -11.38 -5.54
N PRO A 80 -18.07 -10.63 -5.27
CA PRO A 80 -19.12 -11.00 -4.30
C PRO A 80 -19.80 -12.37 -4.49
N TYR A 81 -19.48 -13.10 -5.57
CA TYR A 81 -19.98 -14.43 -5.91
C TYR A 81 -18.89 -15.50 -6.05
N SER A 82 -17.65 -15.24 -5.61
CA SER A 82 -16.58 -16.21 -5.73
C SER A 82 -16.74 -17.31 -4.68
N GLU A 83 -16.57 -18.56 -5.10
CA GLU A 83 -16.56 -19.75 -4.24
C GLU A 83 -15.23 -19.90 -3.48
N TYR A 84 -14.44 -18.82 -3.36
CA TYR A 84 -13.10 -18.89 -2.78
C TYR A 84 -13.18 -18.99 -1.26
N PHE A 85 -12.74 -20.14 -0.75
CA PHE A 85 -12.46 -20.39 0.65
C PHE A 85 -11.08 -19.78 0.94
N GLY A 86 -10.99 -18.92 1.96
CA GLY A 86 -9.70 -18.72 2.61
C GLY A 86 -9.31 -20.05 3.24
N GLU A 87 -8.50 -20.86 2.56
CA GLU A 87 -7.70 -21.85 3.28
C GLU A 87 -6.76 -21.08 4.22
N TYR A 88 -6.41 -21.68 5.36
CA TYR A 88 -5.63 -21.10 6.47
C TYR A 88 -6.45 -20.30 7.50
N TYR A 89 -7.24 -21.04 8.28
CA TYR A 89 -7.71 -20.59 9.60
C TYR A 89 -7.46 -21.70 10.62
N THR A 90 -6.82 -21.37 11.75
CA THR A 90 -6.71 -22.29 12.89
C THR A 90 -8.03 -22.32 13.68
N GLY A 91 -9.00 -23.14 13.24
CA GLY A 91 -10.08 -23.67 14.11
C GLY A 91 -11.57 -23.48 13.75
N LYS A 92 -11.97 -22.58 12.83
CA LYS A 92 -13.34 -22.29 12.38
C LYS A 92 -13.37 -21.67 10.97
N GLU A 93 -14.06 -22.31 10.04
CA GLU A 93 -14.32 -21.74 8.71
C GLU A 93 -15.21 -20.48 8.83
N TYR A 94 -14.73 -19.34 8.34
CA TYR A 94 -15.56 -18.15 8.12
C TYR A 94 -16.11 -18.17 6.69
N ASP A 95 -17.43 -18.12 6.54
CA ASP A 95 -18.08 -18.04 5.24
C ASP A 95 -18.31 -16.58 4.85
N PHE A 96 -17.54 -16.10 3.88
CA PHE A 96 -17.62 -14.74 3.34
C PHE A 96 -18.41 -14.65 2.02
N ARG A 97 -18.98 -15.76 1.52
CA ARG A 97 -19.64 -15.78 0.21
C ARG A 97 -20.90 -14.92 0.23
N GLY A 98 -21.04 -14.05 -0.78
CA GLY A 98 -22.22 -13.18 -0.92
C GLY A 98 -22.32 -12.06 0.10
N ARG A 99 -21.28 -11.86 0.93
CA ARG A 99 -21.21 -10.79 1.93
C ARG A 99 -20.55 -9.56 1.34
N ASP A 100 -21.01 -8.39 1.78
CA ASP A 100 -20.43 -7.11 1.38
C ASP A 100 -19.30 -6.76 2.35
N ILE A 101 -18.13 -7.26 2.03
CA ILE A 101 -16.95 -7.17 2.87
C ILE A 101 -16.15 -5.92 2.53
N THR A 102 -15.74 -5.19 3.57
CA THR A 102 -15.03 -3.92 3.47
C THR A 102 -13.89 -3.83 4.48
N THR A 103 -12.98 -2.88 4.25
CA THR A 103 -12.03 -2.41 5.27
C THR A 103 -12.74 -1.59 6.36
N LYS A 104 -12.04 -1.25 7.45
CA LYS A 104 -12.57 -0.33 8.49
C LYS A 104 -13.09 0.99 7.92
N ARG A 105 -12.46 1.47 6.84
CA ARG A 105 -12.81 2.74 6.15
C ARG A 105 -13.89 2.57 5.08
N GLY A 106 -14.49 1.40 4.95
CA GLY A 106 -15.60 1.14 4.02
C GLY A 106 -15.17 0.88 2.58
N ILE A 107 -13.88 0.59 2.34
CA ILE A 107 -13.39 0.23 1.01
C ILE A 107 -13.70 -1.23 0.73
N GLY A 108 -14.38 -1.51 -0.38
CA GLY A 108 -14.84 -2.83 -0.79
C GLY A 108 -14.57 -3.13 -2.27
N ILE A 109 -14.93 -4.33 -2.71
CA ILE A 109 -14.92 -4.66 -4.14
C ILE A 109 -15.91 -3.75 -4.86
N GLY A 110 -15.47 -3.13 -5.95
CA GLY A 110 -16.26 -2.15 -6.70
C GLY A 110 -15.99 -0.70 -6.28
N SER A 111 -15.28 -0.46 -5.18
CA SER A 111 -14.75 0.87 -4.86
C SER A 111 -13.73 1.30 -5.92
N THR A 112 -13.62 2.60 -6.16
CA THR A 112 -12.60 3.20 -7.01
C THR A 112 -11.33 3.46 -6.23
N MET A 113 -10.18 3.57 -6.91
CA MET A 113 -8.97 4.00 -6.19
C MET A 113 -9.05 5.45 -5.71
N GLU A 114 -9.86 6.30 -6.33
CA GLU A 114 -10.13 7.64 -5.79
C GLU A 114 -10.73 7.54 -4.38
N GLU A 115 -11.71 6.65 -4.16
CA GLU A 115 -12.27 6.37 -2.84
C GLU A 115 -11.21 5.80 -1.87
N VAL A 116 -10.28 4.96 -2.34
CA VAL A 116 -9.17 4.46 -1.52
C VAL A 116 -8.25 5.61 -1.09
N ILE A 117 -7.88 6.49 -2.02
CA ILE A 117 -7.03 7.65 -1.78
C ILE A 117 -7.70 8.61 -0.79
N GLU A 118 -9.00 8.85 -0.94
CA GLU A 118 -9.77 9.67 0.00
C GLU A 118 -9.85 9.02 1.39
N ALA A 119 -10.00 7.69 1.45
CA ALA A 119 -10.00 6.94 2.70
C ALA A 119 -8.62 6.92 3.37
N TYR A 120 -7.51 6.92 2.61
CA TYR A 120 -6.14 6.79 3.10
C TYR A 120 -5.22 7.92 2.54
N PRO A 121 -5.47 9.19 2.91
CA PRO A 121 -4.89 10.37 2.25
C PRO A 121 -3.41 10.64 2.56
N ASP A 122 -2.85 9.94 3.55
CA ASP A 122 -1.50 10.14 4.07
C ASP A 122 -0.77 8.81 4.31
N ILE A 123 -1.30 7.69 3.80
CA ILE A 123 -0.72 6.37 4.00
C ILE A 123 0.21 6.01 2.84
N ALA A 124 1.33 5.37 3.17
CA ALA A 124 2.27 4.84 2.20
C ALA A 124 1.71 3.63 1.44
N PHE A 125 1.74 3.68 0.11
CA PHE A 125 1.37 2.56 -0.76
C PHE A 125 2.60 1.96 -1.45
N LEU A 126 2.69 0.63 -1.45
CA LEU A 126 3.53 -0.14 -2.36
C LEU A 126 2.74 -0.42 -3.65
N LEU A 127 3.37 -0.22 -4.80
CA LEU A 127 2.95 -0.84 -6.05
C LEU A 127 3.79 -2.10 -6.27
N PHE A 128 3.14 -3.25 -6.28
CA PHE A 128 3.76 -4.53 -6.55
C PHE A 128 3.63 -4.89 -8.03
N SER A 129 4.71 -5.42 -8.61
CA SER A 129 4.70 -5.93 -9.99
C SER A 129 4.84 -7.45 -10.00
N GLU A 130 3.87 -8.13 -10.61
CA GLU A 130 3.94 -9.59 -10.84
C GLU A 130 4.88 -9.95 -11.99
N ASP A 131 5.17 -9.01 -12.90
CA ASP A 131 5.97 -9.28 -14.08
C ASP A 131 7.47 -9.44 -13.73
N ALA A 132 8.01 -10.61 -14.07
CA ALA A 132 9.40 -10.98 -13.81
C ALA A 132 10.38 -10.00 -14.51
N GLY A 133 10.85 -9.00 -13.78
CA GLY A 133 11.79 -7.98 -14.25
C GLY A 133 11.42 -6.55 -13.89
N ASP A 134 10.15 -6.31 -13.55
CA ASP A 134 9.69 -5.03 -13.06
C ASP A 134 9.91 -4.92 -11.55
N GLN A 135 10.27 -3.72 -11.11
CA GLN A 135 10.61 -3.46 -9.71
C GLN A 135 9.39 -2.93 -8.97
N ASN A 136 9.18 -3.42 -7.75
CA ASN A 136 8.23 -2.83 -6.82
C ASN A 136 8.56 -1.35 -6.58
N ILE A 137 7.53 -0.52 -6.49
CA ILE A 137 7.65 0.91 -6.19
C ILE A 137 7.12 1.16 -4.79
N PHE A 138 7.98 1.56 -3.88
CA PHE A 138 7.64 1.74 -2.47
C PHE A 138 7.19 3.16 -2.16
N ASP A 139 6.33 3.27 -1.14
CA ASP A 139 5.88 4.49 -0.48
C ASP A 139 5.37 5.58 -1.43
N LEU A 140 4.50 5.18 -2.37
CA LEU A 140 3.77 6.08 -3.23
C LEU A 140 2.79 6.93 -2.41
N SER A 141 2.83 8.24 -2.65
CA SER A 141 1.79 9.16 -2.18
C SER A 141 0.49 8.96 -2.96
N PRO A 142 -0.67 9.38 -2.41
CA PRO A 142 -1.94 9.22 -3.11
C PRO A 142 -2.00 9.92 -4.48
N ALA A 143 -1.35 11.07 -4.63
CA ALA A 143 -1.23 11.74 -5.92
C ALA A 143 -0.45 10.92 -6.96
N GLN A 144 0.54 10.13 -6.52
CA GLN A 144 1.28 9.24 -7.41
C GLN A 144 0.49 7.98 -7.75
N VAL A 145 -0.32 7.48 -6.81
CA VAL A 145 -1.29 6.41 -7.07
C VAL A 145 -2.32 6.87 -8.12
N GLU A 146 -2.89 8.06 -7.97
CA GLU A 146 -3.84 8.64 -8.94
C GLU A 146 -3.21 8.77 -10.32
N TYR A 147 -1.98 9.31 -10.39
CA TYR A 147 -1.21 9.40 -11.63
C TYR A 147 -1.01 8.04 -12.28
N ARG A 148 -0.63 7.02 -11.48
CA ARG A 148 -0.36 5.67 -11.95
C ARG A 148 -1.61 5.03 -12.56
N ILE A 149 -2.78 5.18 -11.93
CA ILE A 149 -4.01 4.58 -12.44
C ILE A 149 -4.48 5.24 -13.74
N ARG A 150 -4.35 6.56 -13.84
CA ARG A 150 -4.75 7.27 -15.07
C ARG A 150 -3.85 6.93 -16.26
N ASP A 151 -2.54 6.84 -16.04
CA ASP A 151 -1.58 6.67 -17.12
C ASP A 151 -1.37 5.18 -17.51
N TYR A 152 -1.86 4.24 -16.69
CA TYR A 152 -1.77 2.78 -16.89
C TYR A 152 -3.15 2.10 -16.74
N GLU A 153 -4.21 2.78 -17.19
CA GLU A 153 -5.62 2.36 -17.02
C GLU A 153 -5.92 0.97 -17.61
N ASP A 154 -5.20 0.58 -18.67
CA ASP A 154 -5.36 -0.69 -19.38
C ASP A 154 -4.66 -1.88 -18.69
N GLU A 155 -3.85 -1.62 -17.64
CA GLU A 155 -3.10 -2.63 -16.91
C GLU A 155 -3.75 -2.93 -15.55
N GLU A 156 -3.75 -4.21 -15.16
CA GLU A 156 -4.09 -4.58 -13.79
C GLU A 156 -2.95 -4.16 -12.86
N GLN A 157 -3.27 -3.42 -11.80
CA GLN A 157 -2.29 -2.91 -10.84
C GLN A 157 -2.55 -3.51 -9.45
N TYR A 158 -1.48 -3.83 -8.72
CA TYR A 158 -1.58 -4.37 -7.37
C TYR A 158 -0.95 -3.40 -6.37
N PHE A 159 -1.80 -2.75 -5.57
CA PHE A 159 -1.38 -1.82 -4.53
C PHE A 159 -1.45 -2.48 -3.16
N ILE A 160 -0.50 -2.18 -2.29
CA ILE A 160 -0.42 -2.77 -0.94
C ILE A 160 -0.12 -1.66 0.08
N ILE A 161 -0.85 -1.62 1.18
CA ILE A 161 -0.48 -0.89 2.38
C ILE A 161 0.18 -1.91 3.31
N GLN A 162 1.40 -1.64 3.77
CA GLN A 162 2.15 -2.56 4.63
C GLN A 162 2.54 -1.90 5.95
N ARG A 163 2.56 -2.71 7.01
CA ARG A 163 2.99 -2.36 8.36
C ARG A 163 3.91 -3.46 8.88
N TYR A 164 5.16 -3.10 9.17
CA TYR A 164 6.10 -3.95 9.89
C TYR A 164 6.35 -3.35 11.27
N GLU A 165 6.15 -4.12 12.33
CA GLU A 165 6.48 -3.71 13.70
C GLU A 165 7.75 -4.41 14.15
N LEU A 166 8.78 -3.67 14.50
CA LEU A 166 10.02 -4.21 15.06
C LEU A 166 9.81 -4.67 16.51
N LYS A 167 10.70 -5.55 17.03
CA LYS A 167 10.65 -6.03 18.42
C LYS A 167 10.73 -4.93 19.50
N ASP A 168 11.20 -3.74 19.16
CA ASP A 168 11.24 -2.58 20.06
C ASP A 168 10.02 -1.66 19.92
N GLY A 169 9.07 -2.00 19.05
CA GLY A 169 7.81 -1.30 18.81
C GLY A 169 7.88 -0.22 17.72
N GLU A 170 9.00 -0.04 17.02
CA GLU A 170 9.07 0.86 15.87
C GLU A 170 8.26 0.31 14.69
N LEU A 171 7.52 1.18 14.00
CA LEU A 171 6.68 0.84 12.85
C LEU A 171 7.33 1.29 11.55
N LEU A 172 7.39 0.38 10.57
CA LEU A 172 8.00 0.61 9.27
C LEU A 172 6.98 0.40 8.14
N SER A 173 7.10 1.21 7.09
CA SER A 173 6.50 0.98 5.78
C SER A 173 7.30 -0.06 4.98
N GLY A 174 6.86 -0.38 3.78
CA GLY A 174 7.63 -1.24 2.86
C GLY A 174 9.01 -0.67 2.51
N ALA A 175 9.14 0.66 2.32
CA ALA A 175 10.45 1.28 2.15
C ALA A 175 11.27 1.20 3.45
N GLY A 176 10.65 1.49 4.61
CA GLY A 176 11.29 1.41 5.91
C GLY A 176 11.86 0.03 6.22
N TYR A 177 11.16 -1.04 5.85
CA TYR A 177 11.67 -2.42 5.93
C TYR A 177 12.95 -2.63 5.09
N CYS A 178 12.95 -2.14 3.84
CA CYS A 178 14.12 -2.24 2.96
C CYS A 178 15.32 -1.44 3.49
N ASP A 179 15.06 -0.28 4.07
CA ASP A 179 16.09 0.58 4.66
C ASP A 179 16.65 -0.02 5.94
N TYR A 180 15.80 -0.55 6.82
CA TYR A 180 16.22 -1.28 8.02
C TYR A 180 17.20 -2.42 7.68
N ILE A 181 16.87 -3.23 6.66
CA ILE A 181 17.76 -4.31 6.20
C ILE A 181 19.10 -3.75 5.70
N HIS A 182 19.05 -2.68 4.92
CA HIS A 182 20.25 -2.09 4.32
C HIS A 182 21.17 -1.45 5.36
N GLU A 183 20.62 -0.63 6.26
CA GLU A 183 21.36 0.12 7.27
C GLU A 183 21.99 -0.79 8.32
N ASN A 184 21.35 -1.91 8.64
CA ASN A 184 21.87 -2.92 9.56
C ASN A 184 22.74 -3.98 8.88
N GLY A 185 22.98 -3.88 7.56
CA GLY A 185 23.81 -4.83 6.82
C GLY A 185 23.25 -6.26 6.80
N LEU A 186 21.93 -6.39 6.90
CA LEU A 186 21.23 -7.68 6.91
C LEU A 186 21.06 -8.23 5.50
N HIS A 187 20.97 -9.55 5.38
CA HIS A 187 20.64 -10.20 4.11
C HIS A 187 19.12 -10.32 3.98
N GLY A 188 18.51 -9.60 3.01
CA GLY A 188 17.06 -9.54 2.89
C GLY A 188 16.36 -10.90 2.77
N GLY A 189 16.93 -11.84 2.00
CA GLY A 189 16.36 -13.19 1.91
C GLY A 189 16.48 -14.02 3.19
N TYR A 190 17.39 -13.66 4.11
CA TYR A 190 17.45 -14.29 5.44
C TYR A 190 16.40 -13.67 6.35
N VAL A 191 16.29 -12.33 6.37
CA VAL A 191 15.28 -11.62 7.16
C VAL A 191 13.87 -12.08 6.77
N PHE A 192 13.59 -12.18 5.47
CA PHE A 192 12.30 -12.69 4.98
C PHE A 192 12.00 -14.13 5.43
N ALA A 193 13.02 -14.97 5.61
CA ALA A 193 12.85 -16.36 6.04
C ALA A 193 12.85 -16.53 7.57
N ASN A 194 13.14 -15.49 8.35
CA ASN A 194 13.28 -15.53 9.80
C ASN A 194 12.68 -14.25 10.42
N GLN A 195 11.44 -13.92 10.03
CA GLN A 195 10.82 -12.65 10.39
C GLN A 195 10.59 -12.51 11.90
N GLU A 196 10.25 -13.61 12.59
CA GLU A 196 10.23 -13.77 14.06
C GLU A 196 11.44 -13.16 14.80
N GLU A 197 12.63 -13.18 14.21
CA GLU A 197 13.85 -12.66 14.84
C GLU A 197 13.86 -11.12 14.94
N TYR A 198 13.15 -10.44 14.03
CA TYR A 198 13.26 -8.98 13.84
C TYR A 198 11.94 -8.25 14.11
N PHE A 199 10.81 -8.90 13.83
CA PHE A 199 9.50 -8.26 13.84
C PHE A 199 8.59 -8.86 14.91
N GLU A 200 7.77 -8.01 15.52
CA GLU A 200 6.69 -8.38 16.44
C GLU A 200 5.38 -8.65 15.72
N SER A 201 5.11 -7.94 14.62
CA SER A 201 3.98 -8.23 13.74
C SER A 201 4.20 -7.66 12.34
N ILE A 202 3.61 -8.28 11.32
CA ILE A 202 3.62 -7.81 9.94
C ILE A 202 2.20 -7.91 9.41
N TRP A 203 1.70 -6.82 8.82
CA TRP A 203 0.32 -6.73 8.35
C TRP A 203 0.23 -5.99 7.02
N GLU A 204 -0.71 -6.41 6.19
CA GLU A 204 -0.98 -5.76 4.91
C GLU A 204 -2.47 -5.69 4.55
N ILE A 205 -2.80 -4.65 3.78
CA ILE A 205 -4.05 -4.54 3.03
C ILE A 205 -3.66 -4.40 1.56
N SER A 206 -4.21 -5.25 0.70
CA SER A 206 -3.91 -5.22 -0.72
C SER A 206 -5.15 -4.98 -1.59
N PHE A 207 -4.93 -4.34 -2.73
CA PHE A 207 -5.96 -3.93 -3.68
C PHE A 207 -5.51 -4.29 -5.09
N THR A 208 -6.23 -5.20 -5.75
CA THR A 208 -6.09 -5.42 -7.19
C THR A 208 -7.05 -4.49 -7.92
N VAL A 209 -6.50 -3.59 -8.74
CA VAL A 209 -7.24 -2.54 -9.43
C VAL A 209 -7.22 -2.81 -10.93
N LYS A 210 -8.40 -2.73 -11.55
CA LYS A 210 -8.58 -2.85 -13.00
C LYS A 210 -9.60 -1.82 -13.46
N ASP A 211 -9.27 -1.10 -14.54
CA ASP A 211 -10.10 0.01 -15.05
C ASP A 211 -10.42 1.05 -13.95
N GLY A 212 -9.47 1.29 -13.03
CA GLY A 212 -9.62 2.21 -11.89
C GLY A 212 -10.49 1.71 -10.72
N VAL A 213 -11.00 0.48 -10.81
CA VAL A 213 -11.91 -0.13 -9.82
C VAL A 213 -11.27 -1.31 -9.13
N ILE A 214 -11.50 -1.45 -7.82
CA ILE A 214 -11.04 -2.57 -7.01
C ILE A 214 -11.82 -3.83 -7.41
N THR A 215 -11.07 -4.86 -7.81
CA THR A 215 -11.60 -6.17 -8.19
C THR A 215 -11.32 -7.25 -7.14
N HIS A 216 -10.28 -7.05 -6.33
CA HIS A 216 -9.87 -7.93 -5.25
C HIS A 216 -9.33 -7.12 -4.08
N ILE A 217 -9.60 -7.57 -2.85
CA ILE A 217 -9.03 -7.02 -1.62
C ILE A 217 -8.35 -8.15 -0.86
N GLY A 218 -7.12 -7.94 -0.40
CA GLY A 218 -6.46 -8.83 0.56
C GLY A 218 -6.31 -8.14 1.91
N ILE A 219 -6.47 -8.89 3.01
CA ILE A 219 -6.07 -8.46 4.35
C ILE A 219 -5.33 -9.62 5.00
N GLY A 220 -4.08 -9.42 5.41
CA GLY A 220 -3.27 -10.52 5.90
C GLY A 220 -2.15 -10.09 6.84
N SER A 221 -1.57 -11.09 7.48
CA SER A 221 -0.34 -10.99 8.25
C SER A 221 0.65 -12.01 7.73
N GLU A 222 1.94 -11.70 7.68
CA GLU A 222 2.94 -12.75 7.43
C GLU A 222 3.16 -13.56 8.71
N THR A 223 3.25 -14.89 8.58
CA THR A 223 3.60 -15.80 9.69
C THR A 223 4.98 -15.40 10.24
N LEU A 224 5.04 -15.03 11.52
CA LEU A 224 6.29 -14.71 12.21
C LEU A 224 7.01 -15.95 12.72
#